data_AF-A0A6V7LAJ5-F1
#
_entry.id   AF-A0A6V7LAJ5-F1
#
_cell.length_a   1.000
_cell.length_b   1.000
_cell.length_c   1.000
_cell.angle_alpha   90.00
_cell.angle_beta   90.00
_cell.angle_gamma   90.00
#
_symmetry.space_group_name_H-M   'P 1'
#
loop_
_entity.id
_entity.type
_entity.pdbx_description
1 polymer ?
#
loop_
_entity_poly.entity_id
_entity_poly.type
_entity_poly.pdbx_seq_one_letter_code
_entity_poly.pdbx_strand_id
1 'polypeptide(L)'
;GNFGQSDPILLDVINLTAIAIRRLIKMAKKINAFKNMCQEDQLALLKGGCTEMLILRSALNYDSDRNMWKIPHTQESTTNISADVLKEAKGNLYSEHSRFVRNFDPRWRDENIILILCAIALFTPDRPRVIHSDVVRLEQ
;
A
#
# COMPACT_ATOMS: atom_id res chain seq x y z
N GLY A 1 -32.15 15.74 6.28
CA GLY A 1 -31.56 16.58 5.22
C GLY A 1 -30.09 16.22 5.08
N ASN A 2 -29.59 16.23 3.84
CA ASN A 2 -28.21 15.94 3.41
C ASN A 2 -27.73 14.47 3.44
N PHE A 3 -28.27 13.66 2.54
CA PHE A 3 -27.50 12.58 1.89
C PHE A 3 -26.96 13.17 0.59
N GLY A 4 -25.64 13.40 0.44
CA GLY A 4 -25.10 13.74 -0.89
C GLY A 4 -23.85 14.62 -1.01
N GLN A 5 -23.09 14.89 0.04
CA GLN A 5 -21.74 15.45 -0.13
C GLN A 5 -20.73 14.52 0.53
N SER A 6 -20.13 13.65 -0.28
CA SER A 6 -18.91 12.95 0.14
C SER A 6 -17.86 14.01 0.47
N ASP A 7 -17.26 13.92 1.66
CA ASP A 7 -16.17 14.82 2.07
C ASP A 7 -15.11 14.84 0.95
N PRO A 8 -14.78 16.02 0.37
CA PRO A 8 -13.78 16.13 -0.68
C PRO A 8 -12.45 15.43 -0.34
N ILE A 9 -12.07 15.42 0.94
CA ILE A 9 -10.84 14.76 1.42
C ILE A 9 -10.95 13.23 1.29
N LEU A 10 -12.12 12.66 1.59
CA LEU A 10 -12.36 11.23 1.46
C LEU A 10 -12.33 10.79 -0.01
N LEU A 11 -12.89 11.61 -0.91
CA LEU A 11 -12.81 11.37 -2.35
C LEU A 11 -11.37 11.40 -2.87
N ASP A 12 -10.56 12.34 -2.41
CA ASP A 12 -9.13 12.42 -2.76
C ASP A 12 -8.38 11.17 -2.30
N VAL A 13 -8.63 10.70 -1.07
CA VAL A 13 -8.02 9.47 -0.55
C VAL A 13 -8.41 8.25 -1.38
N ILE A 14 -9.68 8.11 -1.74
CA ILE A 14 -10.15 7.00 -2.60
C ILE A 14 -9.45 7.05 -3.95
N ASN A 15 -9.40 8.22 -4.60
CA ASN A 15 -8.78 8.39 -5.90
C ASN A 15 -7.27 8.11 -5.87
N LEU A 16 -6.57 8.63 -4.86
CA LEU A 16 -5.14 8.43 -4.67
C LEU A 16 -4.82 6.97 -4.35
N THR A 17 -5.65 6.31 -3.55
CA THR A 17 -5.53 4.87 -3.28
C THR A 17 -5.69 4.07 -4.57
N ALA A 18 -6.71 4.36 -5.39
CA ALA A 18 -6.91 3.69 -6.68
C ALA A 18 -5.73 3.90 -7.65
N ILE A 19 -5.09 5.06 -7.62
CA ILE A 19 -3.85 5.32 -8.39
C ILE A 19 -2.69 4.49 -7.83
N ALA A 20 -2.50 4.49 -6.51
CA ALA A 20 -1.43 3.74 -5.84
C ALA A 20 -1.54 2.24 -6.11
N ILE A 21 -2.73 1.66 -6.03
CA ILE A 21 -3.00 0.26 -6.37
C ILE A 21 -2.61 -0.03 -7.82
N ARG A 22 -3.02 0.81 -8.77
CA ARG A 22 -2.63 0.65 -10.18
C ARG A 22 -1.12 0.71 -10.38
N ARG A 23 -0.42 1.60 -9.65
CA ARG A 23 1.05 1.69 -9.69
C ARG A 23 1.70 0.43 -9.10
N LEU A 24 1.18 -0.10 -7.99
CA LEU A 24 1.65 -1.36 -7.40
C LEU A 24 1.46 -2.56 -8.34
N ILE A 25 0.29 -2.68 -8.98
CA ILE A 25 0.04 -3.73 -9.97
C ILE A 25 1.03 -3.62 -11.14
N LYS A 26 1.28 -2.40 -11.64
CA LYS A 26 2.27 -2.18 -12.70
C LYS A 26 3.68 -2.55 -12.26
N MET A 27 4.05 -2.27 -11.00
CA MET A 27 5.32 -2.66 -10.43
C MET A 27 5.44 -4.18 -10.35
N ALA A 28 4.46 -4.87 -9.78
CA ALA A 28 4.44 -6.33 -9.68
C ALA A 28 4.60 -7.00 -11.05
N LYS A 29 3.92 -6.49 -12.08
CA LYS A 29 4.03 -6.98 -13.47
C LYS A 29 5.40 -6.78 -14.12
N LYS A 30 6.29 -5.97 -13.54
CA LYS A 30 7.69 -5.84 -13.99
C LYS A 30 8.59 -6.90 -13.37
N ILE A 31 8.15 -7.61 -12.33
CA ILE A 31 8.89 -8.70 -11.73
C ILE A 31 8.63 -9.96 -12.55
N ASN A 32 9.68 -10.54 -13.13
CA ASN A 32 9.55 -11.69 -14.03
C ASN A 32 8.86 -12.88 -13.35
N ALA A 33 9.21 -13.15 -12.09
CA ALA A 33 8.58 -14.20 -11.29
C ALA A 33 7.06 -14.05 -11.20
N PHE A 34 6.58 -12.87 -10.77
CA PHE A 34 5.15 -12.56 -10.70
C PHE A 34 4.47 -12.66 -12.07
N LYS A 35 5.11 -12.12 -13.12
CA LYS A 35 4.57 -12.11 -14.48
C LYS A 35 4.35 -13.53 -15.03
N ASN A 36 5.19 -14.48 -14.63
CA ASN A 36 5.17 -15.86 -15.12
C ASN A 36 4.24 -16.78 -14.31
N MET A 37 3.69 -16.31 -13.18
CA MET A 37 2.69 -17.06 -12.41
C MET A 37 1.34 -17.09 -13.13
N CYS A 38 0.48 -18.08 -12.82
CA CYS A 38 -0.88 -18.11 -13.34
C CYS A 38 -1.70 -16.91 -12.85
N GLN A 39 -2.80 -16.62 -13.54
CA GLN A 39 -3.62 -15.44 -13.25
C GLN A 39 -4.24 -15.51 -11.85
N GLU A 40 -4.59 -16.70 -11.39
CA GLU A 40 -5.16 -16.97 -10.08
C GLU A 40 -4.17 -16.59 -8.96
N ASP A 41 -2.91 -17.00 -9.09
CA ASP A 41 -1.84 -16.65 -8.14
C ASP A 41 -1.55 -15.16 -8.18
N GLN A 42 -1.40 -14.57 -9.37
CA GLN A 42 -1.23 -13.11 -9.49
C GLN A 42 -2.35 -12.35 -8.78
N LEU A 43 -3.59 -12.80 -8.91
CA LEU A 43 -4.76 -12.18 -8.28
C LEU A 43 -4.77 -12.40 -6.76
N ALA A 44 -4.45 -13.61 -6.30
CA ALA A 44 -4.41 -13.96 -4.87
C ALA A 44 -3.34 -13.14 -4.14
N LEU A 45 -2.13 -13.07 -4.69
CA LEU A 45 -1.02 -12.31 -4.13
C LEU A 45 -1.32 -10.81 -4.10
N LEU A 46 -1.82 -10.23 -5.21
CA LEU A 46 -2.20 -8.82 -5.23
C LEU A 46 -3.33 -8.51 -4.23
N LYS A 47 -4.38 -9.33 -4.18
CA LYS A 47 -5.49 -9.11 -3.23
C LYS A 47 -5.04 -9.23 -1.78
N GLY A 48 -4.14 -10.16 -1.48
CA GLY A 48 -3.60 -10.38 -0.15
C GLY A 48 -2.64 -9.27 0.30
N GLY A 49 -1.65 -8.94 -0.53
CA GLY A 49 -0.54 -8.07 -0.14
C GLY A 49 -0.74 -6.58 -0.43
N CYS A 50 -1.79 -6.17 -1.16
CA CYS A 50 -1.96 -4.77 -1.58
C CYS A 50 -1.98 -3.79 -0.40
N THR A 51 -2.75 -4.09 0.65
CA THR A 51 -2.85 -3.19 1.82
C THR A 51 -1.52 -3.09 2.56
N GLU A 52 -0.79 -4.19 2.73
CA GLU A 52 0.54 -4.17 3.36
C GLU A 52 1.54 -3.35 2.54
N MET A 53 1.56 -3.53 1.22
CA MET A 53 2.39 -2.73 0.32
C MET A 53 2.03 -1.23 0.37
N LEU A 54 0.73 -0.88 0.47
CA LEU A 54 0.31 0.51 0.64
C LEU A 54 0.78 1.09 1.98
N ILE A 55 0.70 0.33 3.07
CA ILE A 55 1.17 0.73 4.39
C ILE A 55 2.70 0.94 4.37
N LEU A 56 3.47 0.01 3.81
CA LEU A 56 4.92 0.13 3.62
C LEU A 56 5.27 1.39 2.84
N ARG A 57 4.62 1.61 1.69
CA ARG A 57 4.81 2.79 0.84
C ARG A 57 4.44 4.09 1.56
N SER A 58 3.46 4.07 2.46
CA SER A 58 3.03 5.25 3.20
C SER A 58 4.13 5.78 4.13
N ALA A 59 5.04 4.93 4.60
CA ALA A 59 6.13 5.31 5.51
C ALA A 59 7.14 6.28 4.87
N LEU A 60 7.32 6.21 3.55
CA LEU A 60 8.25 7.08 2.81
C LEU A 60 7.88 8.57 2.90
N ASN A 61 6.57 8.86 2.90
CA ASN A 61 6.05 10.21 2.77
C ASN A 61 5.29 10.68 4.02
N TYR A 62 5.39 9.93 5.12
CA TYR A 62 4.70 10.24 6.37
C TYR A 62 5.50 11.24 7.22
N ASP A 63 4.86 12.34 7.56
CA ASP A 63 5.34 13.38 8.46
C ASP A 63 4.71 13.15 9.84
N SER A 64 5.51 12.65 10.80
CA SER A 64 5.05 12.29 12.14
C SER A 64 4.66 13.48 13.00
N ASP A 65 5.25 14.64 12.73
CA ASP A 65 5.03 15.88 13.47
C ASP A 65 3.68 16.49 13.08
N ARG A 66 3.36 16.42 11.79
CA ARG A 66 2.08 16.92 11.24
C ARG A 66 0.98 15.85 11.17
N ASN A 67 1.31 14.59 11.47
CA ASN A 67 0.41 13.44 11.36
C ASN A 67 -0.26 13.35 9.97
N MET A 68 0.51 13.51 8.90
CA MET A 68 -0.01 13.56 7.54
C MET A 68 0.94 12.94 6.52
N TRP A 69 0.40 12.52 5.38
CA TRP A 69 1.21 12.14 4.22
C TRP A 69 1.32 13.28 3.22
N LYS A 70 2.52 13.44 2.64
CA LYS A 70 2.77 14.34 1.51
C LYS A 70 2.83 13.50 0.24
N ILE A 71 1.71 13.33 -0.45
CA ILE A 71 1.61 12.41 -1.58
C ILE A 71 1.86 13.17 -2.90
N PRO A 72 2.94 12.86 -3.64
CA PRO A 72 3.15 13.43 -4.97
C PRO A 72 2.14 12.83 -5.96
N HIS A 73 1.25 13.68 -6.47
CA HIS A 73 0.23 13.29 -7.45
C HIS A 73 0.79 13.37 -8.87
N THR A 74 1.41 14.50 -9.21
CA THR A 74 2.18 14.75 -10.45
C THR A 74 3.56 15.31 -10.11
N GLN A 75 4.39 15.62 -11.13
CA GLN A 75 5.68 16.28 -10.91
C GLN A 75 5.55 17.67 -10.27
N GLU A 76 4.38 18.30 -10.37
CA GLU A 76 4.14 19.69 -9.94
C GLU A 76 3.12 19.81 -8.80
N SER A 77 2.40 18.73 -8.46
CA SER A 77 1.38 18.75 -7.40
C SER A 77 1.62 17.69 -6.32
N THR A 78 1.62 18.16 -5.08
CA THR A 78 1.66 17.33 -3.87
C THR A 78 0.37 17.56 -3.09
N THR A 79 -0.31 16.46 -2.73
CA THR A 79 -1.50 16.50 -1.88
C THR A 79 -1.11 16.15 -0.45
N ASN A 80 -1.50 16.99 0.50
CA ASN A 80 -1.33 16.72 1.92
C ASN A 80 -2.60 16.05 2.46
N ILE A 81 -2.46 14.84 3.02
CA ILE A 81 -3.58 14.08 3.56
C ILE A 81 -3.33 13.79 5.03
N SER A 82 -4.23 14.24 5.89
CA SER A 82 -4.20 13.88 7.32
C SER A 82 -4.39 12.38 7.49
N ALA A 83 -3.53 11.73 8.29
CA ALA A 83 -3.69 10.31 8.60
C ALA A 83 -4.96 10.03 9.42
N ASP A 84 -5.56 11.06 10.00
CA ASP A 84 -6.84 10.96 10.69
C ASP A 84 -8.00 10.52 9.79
N VAL A 85 -7.87 10.62 8.47
CA VAL A 85 -8.85 10.04 7.53
C VAL A 85 -9.01 8.53 7.72
N LEU A 86 -8.00 7.82 8.25
CA LEU A 86 -8.12 6.40 8.57
C LEU A 86 -9.02 6.13 9.78
N LYS A 87 -9.39 7.14 10.59
CA LYS A 87 -10.35 6.99 11.68
C LYS A 87 -11.76 6.69 11.17
N GLU A 88 -12.05 7.05 9.91
CA GLU A 88 -13.29 6.70 9.23
C GLU A 88 -13.35 5.21 8.85
N ALA A 89 -12.21 4.51 8.87
CA ALA A 89 -12.17 3.07 8.64
C ALA A 89 -12.59 2.30 9.89
N LYS A 90 -13.33 1.20 9.70
CA LYS A 90 -13.72 0.30 10.80
C LYS A 90 -12.48 -0.44 11.34
N GLY A 91 -12.50 -0.73 12.64
CA GLY A 91 -11.45 -1.51 13.31
C GLY A 91 -10.28 -0.66 13.80
N ASN A 92 -9.09 -1.24 13.85
CA ASN A 92 -7.88 -0.63 14.42
C ASN A 92 -6.92 -0.07 13.35
N LEU A 93 -7.38 0.15 12.11
CA LEU A 93 -6.49 0.54 11.00
C LEU A 93 -5.69 1.81 11.32
N TYR A 94 -6.34 2.84 11.86
CA TYR A 94 -5.65 4.09 12.24
C TYR A 94 -4.57 3.85 13.31
N SER A 95 -4.88 3.10 14.37
CA SER A 95 -3.93 2.88 15.48
C SER A 95 -2.77 2.00 15.05
N GLU A 96 -3.02 0.92 14.30
CA GLU A 96 -1.95 0.04 13.81
C GLU A 96 -1.09 0.73 12.76
N HIS A 97 -1.70 1.50 11.84
CA HIS A 97 -0.95 2.31 10.87
C HIS A 97 -0.08 3.33 11.58
N SER A 98 -0.65 4.13 12.49
CA SER A 98 0.07 5.17 13.24
C SER A 98 1.22 4.57 14.06
N ARG A 99 0.97 3.43 14.73
CA ARG A 99 2.00 2.68 15.44
C ARG A 99 3.11 2.23 14.49
N PHE A 100 2.77 1.67 13.34
CA PHE A 100 3.74 1.23 12.35
C PHE A 100 4.62 2.39 11.87
N VAL A 101 4.03 3.46 11.29
CA VAL A 101 4.83 4.54 10.68
C VAL A 101 5.63 5.35 11.70
N ARG A 102 5.20 5.44 12.96
CA ARG A 102 5.96 6.13 14.02
C ARG A 102 7.14 5.32 14.53
N ASN A 103 7.01 3.99 14.58
CA ASN A 103 8.09 3.10 15.03
C ASN A 103 8.97 2.59 13.88
N PHE A 104 8.59 2.87 12.63
CA PHE A 104 9.40 2.52 11.47
C PHE A 104 10.66 3.39 11.42
N ASP A 105 11.80 2.75 11.67
CA ASP A 105 13.11 3.39 11.77
C ASP A 105 13.39 4.25 10.52
N PRO A 106 13.67 5.56 10.67
CA PRO A 106 13.91 6.46 9.56
C PRO A 106 14.99 5.98 8.58
N ARG A 107 15.98 5.21 9.03
CA ARG A 107 17.04 4.66 8.17
C ARG A 107 16.52 3.68 7.11
N TRP A 108 15.33 3.11 7.34
CA TRP A 108 14.68 2.16 6.44
C TRP A 108 13.68 2.84 5.50
N ARG A 109 13.46 4.15 5.64
CA ARG A 109 12.60 4.96 4.75
C ARG A 109 13.32 5.33 3.45
N ASP A 110 14.05 4.38 2.89
CA ASP A 110 14.66 4.46 1.57
C ASP A 110 13.75 3.78 0.54
N GLU A 111 13.65 4.35 -0.65
CA GLU A 111 12.77 3.84 -1.70
C GLU A 111 13.13 2.38 -2.06
N ASN A 112 14.41 2.04 -2.17
CA ASN A 112 14.82 0.68 -2.55
C ASN A 112 14.50 -0.33 -1.45
N ILE A 113 14.74 0.04 -0.19
CA ILE A 113 14.40 -0.79 0.97
C ILE A 113 12.89 -1.06 0.98
N ILE A 114 12.07 -0.03 0.83
CA ILE A 114 10.61 -0.18 0.82
C ILE A 114 10.15 -1.02 -0.38
N LEU A 115 10.76 -0.88 -1.56
CA LEU A 115 10.44 -1.72 -2.72
C LEU A 115 10.76 -3.20 -2.49
N ILE A 116 11.87 -3.50 -1.83
CA ILE A 116 12.24 -4.87 -1.45
C ILE A 116 11.22 -5.42 -0.43
N LEU A 117 10.88 -4.64 0.61
CA LEU A 117 9.85 -5.03 1.58
C LEU A 117 8.49 -5.25 0.92
N CYS A 118 8.12 -4.44 -0.07
CA CYS A 118 6.90 -4.65 -0.87
C CYS A 118 6.96 -5.95 -1.67
N ALA A 119 8.11 -6.31 -2.25
CA ALA A 119 8.28 -7.58 -2.95
C ALA A 119 8.12 -8.78 -2.00
N ILE A 120 8.73 -8.72 -0.81
CA ILE A 120 8.56 -9.74 0.24
C ILE A 120 7.08 -9.87 0.65
N ALA A 121 6.39 -8.75 0.86
CA ALA A 121 4.97 -8.74 1.19
C ALA A 121 4.07 -9.27 0.05
N LEU A 122 4.49 -9.05 -1.21
CA LEU A 122 3.80 -9.55 -2.39
C LEU A 122 3.93 -11.07 -2.52
N PHE A 123 5.13 -11.62 -2.36
CA PHE A 123 5.42 -13.05 -2.50
C PHE A 123 5.22 -13.83 -1.20
N THR A 124 4.09 -13.61 -0.53
CA THR A 124 3.70 -14.44 0.63
C THR A 124 3.04 -15.74 0.15
N PRO A 125 3.60 -16.93 0.41
CA PRO A 125 3.07 -18.18 -0.13
C PRO A 125 1.76 -18.63 0.54
N ASP A 126 1.52 -18.24 1.78
CA ASP A 126 0.39 -18.71 2.59
C ASP A 126 -0.90 -17.91 2.36
N ARG A 127 -0.97 -17.12 1.28
CA ARG A 127 -2.17 -16.33 0.96
C ARG A 127 -3.32 -17.26 0.57
N PRO A 128 -4.56 -16.97 1.00
CA PRO A 128 -5.72 -17.74 0.56
C PRO A 128 -5.83 -17.75 -0.96
N ARG A 129 -6.12 -18.93 -1.53
CA ARG A 129 -6.34 -19.15 -2.98
C ARG A 129 -5.08 -19.07 -3.86
N VAL A 130 -3.89 -19.07 -3.27
CA VAL A 130 -2.67 -19.40 -4.01
C VAL A 130 -2.69 -20.88 -4.36
N ILE A 131 -2.47 -21.19 -5.63
CA ILE A 131 -2.41 -22.53 -6.22
C ILE A 131 -0.99 -23.08 -6.10
N HIS A 132 0.03 -22.32 -6.49
CA HIS A 132 1.43 -22.78 -6.52
C HIS A 132 2.26 -22.15 -5.40
N SER A 133 1.92 -22.47 -4.15
CA SER A 133 2.57 -21.89 -2.95
C SER A 133 4.07 -22.19 -2.86
N ASP A 134 4.52 -23.30 -3.43
CA ASP A 134 5.91 -23.72 -3.56
C ASP A 134 6.69 -22.78 -4.49
N VAL A 135 6.11 -22.42 -5.63
CA VAL A 135 6.71 -21.46 -6.57
C VAL A 135 6.82 -20.08 -5.93
N VAL A 136 5.78 -19.63 -5.23
CA VAL A 136 5.80 -18.34 -4.52
C VAL A 136 6.89 -18.30 -3.44
N ARG A 137 7.08 -19.41 -2.71
CA ARG A 137 8.09 -19.51 -1.64
C ARG A 137 9.52 -19.37 -2.16
N LEU A 138 9.79 -19.72 -3.41
CA LEU A 138 11.13 -19.57 -4.02
C LEU A 138 11.48 -18.11 -4.34
N GLU A 139 10.48 -17.22 -4.37
CA GLU A 139 10.61 -15.82 -4.78
C GLU A 139 10.57 -14.84 -3.60
N GLN A 140 10.50 -15.35 -2.37
CA GLN A 140 10.52 -14.60 -1.12
C GLN A 140 11.93 -14.45 -0.57
#